data_AF-A0A2V9GT79-F1
#
_entry.id   AF-A0A2V9GT79-F1
#
_cell.length_a   1.000
_cell.length_b   1.000
_cell.length_c   1.000
_cell.angle_alpha   90.00
_cell.angle_beta   90.00
_cell.angle_gamma   90.00
#
_symmetry.space_group_name_H-M   'P 1'
#
loop_
_entity.id
_entity.type
_entity.pdbx_description
1 polymer ?
#
loop_
_entity_poly.entity_id
_entity_poly.type
_entity_poly.pdbx_seq_one_letter_code
_entity_poly.pdbx_strand_id
1 'polypeptide(L)'
;MRPPHYLNCEGSAAPFRRFRIATPLGANSCVDISGRASNNPPMPRPDAVRRIKSYSAADGYVYQYYFFEGNRAQRHGRPGGEFTYVVSANRRTAFPFKIFVMQSVLDAWAKQNGRPLTSSEEYAVAKMRLFRAFDEGSVQAPPEGKQPREVLVDESNLEELLGQLGI
;
A
#
# COMPACT_ATOMS: atom_id res chain seq x y z
N MET A 1 -41.09 -8.95 -31.06
CA MET A 1 -40.49 -7.64 -30.74
C MET A 1 -38.98 -7.84 -30.53
N ARG A 2 -38.15 -7.14 -31.31
CA ARG A 2 -36.67 -7.17 -31.35
C ARG A 2 -36.16 -5.69 -31.37
N PRO A 3 -34.86 -5.43 -31.14
CA PRO A 3 -34.29 -4.43 -30.21
C PRO A 3 -33.93 -3.07 -30.85
N PRO A 4 -33.13 -2.20 -30.20
CA PRO A 4 -31.72 -2.04 -30.61
C PRO A 4 -30.74 -1.86 -29.42
N HIS A 5 -29.54 -2.47 -29.46
CA HIS A 5 -28.29 -1.99 -30.09
C HIS A 5 -27.81 -0.62 -29.58
N TYR A 6 -26.71 -0.61 -28.82
CA TYR A 6 -25.78 0.53 -28.79
C TYR A 6 -24.45 0.11 -29.39
N LEU A 7 -24.09 0.80 -30.45
CA LEU A 7 -22.85 0.68 -31.23
C LEU A 7 -21.78 1.61 -30.65
N ASN A 8 -20.52 1.21 -30.86
CA ASN A 8 -19.28 1.94 -30.59
C ASN A 8 -19.20 3.31 -31.28
N CYS A 9 -18.41 4.24 -30.71
CA CYS A 9 -17.73 5.32 -31.45
C CYS A 9 -16.29 5.50 -30.92
N GLU A 10 -15.33 5.19 -31.79
CA GLU A 10 -13.93 5.64 -31.74
C GLU A 10 -13.82 7.15 -31.93
N GLY A 11 -12.67 7.73 -31.56
CA GLY A 11 -12.07 8.78 -32.39
C GLY A 11 -11.45 9.99 -31.69
N SER A 12 -10.13 10.06 -31.82
CA SER A 12 -9.37 11.25 -32.24
C SER A 12 -8.61 12.08 -31.20
N ALA A 13 -7.31 12.14 -31.46
CA ALA A 13 -6.28 12.89 -30.80
C ALA A 13 -6.11 14.33 -31.34
N ALA A 14 -5.32 15.12 -30.59
CA ALA A 14 -4.56 16.34 -30.94
C ALA A 14 -5.27 17.72 -30.80
N PRO A 15 -4.52 18.84 -30.72
CA PRO A 15 -3.29 19.10 -29.96
C PRO A 15 -3.28 20.47 -29.20
N PHE A 16 -2.22 20.66 -28.40
CA PHE A 16 -1.69 21.89 -27.81
C PHE A 16 -2.08 23.23 -28.48
N ARG A 17 -2.59 24.18 -27.68
CA ARG A 17 -2.36 25.61 -27.88
C ARG A 17 -2.07 26.33 -26.57
N ARG A 18 -0.85 26.88 -26.49
CA ARG A 18 -0.43 27.93 -25.55
C ARG A 18 -1.36 29.14 -25.69
N PHE A 19 -2.02 29.53 -24.60
CA PHE A 19 -2.56 30.88 -24.48
C PHE A 19 -1.64 31.71 -23.58
N ARG A 20 -0.93 32.64 -24.21
CA ARG A 20 -0.36 33.81 -23.54
C ARG A 20 -1.53 34.68 -23.12
N ILE A 21 -1.74 34.82 -21.82
CA ILE A 21 -2.68 35.80 -21.28
C ILE A 21 -1.86 37.06 -21.00
N ALA A 22 -2.20 38.13 -21.70
CA ALA A 22 -1.67 39.47 -21.47
C ALA A 22 -2.22 40.02 -20.15
N THR A 23 -1.36 40.59 -19.33
CA THR A 23 -1.69 41.27 -18.07
C THR A 23 -2.22 42.67 -18.35
N PRO A 24 -3.39 43.08 -17.82
CA PRO A 24 -3.66 44.48 -17.55
C PRO A 24 -3.34 44.80 -16.09
N LEU A 25 -2.50 45.82 -15.88
CA LEU A 25 -2.36 46.50 -14.60
C LEU A 25 -3.69 47.18 -14.24
N GLY A 26 -4.15 46.99 -12.99
CA GLY A 26 -5.32 47.68 -12.47
C GLY A 26 -5.60 47.37 -11.00
N ALA A 27 -4.87 48.04 -10.12
CA ALA A 27 -5.28 48.59 -8.82
C ALA A 27 -6.15 47.74 -7.85
N ASN A 28 -5.54 47.50 -6.68
CA ASN A 28 -6.14 47.55 -5.33
C ASN A 28 -6.83 46.29 -4.78
N SER A 29 -6.03 45.42 -4.17
CA SER A 29 -6.28 44.99 -2.78
C SER A 29 -4.95 44.57 -2.14
N CYS A 30 -4.29 45.53 -1.49
CA CYS A 30 -3.33 45.20 -0.44
C CYS A 30 -4.15 44.59 0.70
N VAL A 31 -4.28 43.26 0.70
CA VAL A 31 -4.71 42.57 1.92
C VAL A 31 -3.51 42.64 2.85
N ASP A 32 -3.55 43.58 3.79
CA ASP A 32 -2.71 43.56 4.98
C ASP A 32 -3.02 42.27 5.73
N ILE A 33 -2.30 41.18 5.43
CA ILE A 33 -2.20 40.05 6.36
C ILE A 33 -1.32 40.55 7.48
N SER A 34 -1.91 41.35 8.38
CA SER A 34 -1.28 41.69 9.64
C SER A 34 -0.92 40.37 10.30
N GLY A 35 0.38 40.10 10.40
CA GLY A 35 0.95 38.91 11.04
C GLY A 35 0.64 38.92 12.52
N ARG A 36 -0.62 38.66 12.87
CA ARG A 36 -1.04 38.42 14.24
C ARG A 36 -0.49 37.05 14.58
N ALA A 37 0.55 37.01 15.40
CA ALA A 37 1.05 35.77 15.98
C ALA A 37 -0.16 35.00 16.53
N SER A 38 -0.34 33.76 16.06
CA SER A 38 -1.45 32.92 16.50
C SER A 38 -1.36 32.75 18.01
N ASN A 39 -2.43 33.07 18.74
CA ASN A 39 -2.56 32.77 20.17
C ASN A 39 -2.67 31.27 20.46
N ASN A 40 -2.59 30.41 19.43
CA ASN A 40 -2.60 28.97 19.64
C ASN A 40 -1.28 28.55 20.32
N PRO A 41 -1.31 27.91 21.49
CA PRO A 41 -0.12 27.26 22.01
C PRO A 41 0.44 26.32 20.92
N PRO A 42 1.77 26.17 20.81
CA PRO A 42 2.37 25.24 19.87
C PRO A 42 1.77 23.86 20.14
N MET A 43 0.95 23.38 19.21
CA MET A 43 0.35 22.06 19.34
C MET A 43 1.50 21.06 19.48
N PRO A 44 1.45 20.14 20.47
CA PRO A 44 2.37 19.01 20.50
C PRO A 44 2.37 18.39 19.11
N ARG A 45 3.55 18.18 18.51
CA ARG A 45 3.63 17.45 17.24
C ARG A 45 2.89 16.14 17.50
N PRO A 46 1.76 15.86 16.82
CA PRO A 46 1.05 14.63 17.06
C PRO A 46 2.06 13.52 16.85
N ASP A 47 2.23 12.66 17.87
CA ASP A 47 2.89 11.38 17.65
C ASP A 47 2.26 10.78 16.40
N ALA A 48 3.08 10.34 15.43
CA ALA A 48 2.62 10.07 14.08
C ALA A 48 1.52 8.99 14.13
N VAL A 49 0.26 9.40 14.19
CA VAL A 49 -0.86 8.49 14.45
C VAL A 49 -1.00 7.59 13.24
N ARG A 50 -0.71 6.31 13.43
CA ARG A 50 -0.77 5.32 12.36
C ARG A 50 -2.22 5.00 12.06
N ARG A 51 -2.60 5.12 10.78
CA ARG A 51 -3.96 4.83 10.35
C ARG A 51 -4.24 3.33 10.43
N ILE A 52 -5.13 2.95 11.33
CA ILE A 52 -5.63 1.57 11.44
C ILE A 52 -6.59 1.28 10.28
N LYS A 53 -6.42 0.11 9.68
CA LYS A 53 -7.28 -0.46 8.64
C LYS A 53 -7.96 -1.71 9.21
N SER A 54 -9.17 -1.99 8.73
CA SER A 54 -9.90 -3.21 9.07
C SER A 54 -10.04 -4.05 7.80
N TYR A 55 -9.90 -5.37 7.94
CA TYR A 55 -10.13 -6.35 6.88
C TYR A 55 -11.02 -7.47 7.40
N SER A 56 -12.05 -7.82 6.63
CA SER A 56 -12.91 -8.96 6.90
C SER A 56 -12.39 -10.14 6.09
N ALA A 57 -11.91 -11.16 6.78
CA ALA A 57 -11.35 -12.35 6.17
C ALA A 57 -12.46 -13.34 5.75
N ALA A 58 -12.09 -14.27 4.86
CA ALA A 58 -12.98 -15.30 4.34
C ALA A 58 -13.53 -16.25 5.44
N ASP A 59 -12.83 -16.35 6.57
CA ASP A 59 -13.25 -17.11 7.76
C ASP A 59 -14.34 -16.40 8.59
N GLY A 60 -14.70 -15.15 8.24
CA GLY A 60 -15.67 -14.33 8.95
C GLY A 60 -15.09 -13.48 10.09
N TYR A 61 -13.78 -13.53 10.34
CA TYR A 61 -13.13 -12.69 11.35
C TYR A 61 -12.78 -11.30 10.78
N VAL A 62 -12.80 -10.29 11.66
CA VAL A 62 -12.39 -8.92 11.30
C VAL A 62 -11.07 -8.58 11.97
N TYR A 63 -10.01 -8.52 11.15
CA TYR A 63 -8.67 -8.16 11.58
C TYR A 63 -8.48 -6.64 11.47
N GLN A 64 -7.85 -6.05 12.48
CA GLN A 64 -7.34 -4.68 12.43
C GLN A 64 -5.84 -4.73 12.18
N TYR A 65 -5.34 -3.91 11.27
CA TYR A 65 -3.91 -3.83 11.00
C TYR A 65 -3.48 -2.41 10.65
N TYR A 66 -2.21 -2.11 10.90
CA TYR A 66 -1.57 -0.92 10.37
C TYR A 66 -0.15 -1.25 9.91
N PHE A 67 0.33 -0.49 8.94
CA PHE A 67 1.68 -0.63 8.44
C PHE A 67 2.66 -0.06 9.46
N PHE A 68 3.65 -0.85 9.87
CA PHE A 68 4.66 -0.42 10.83
C PHE A 68 5.86 0.20 10.12
N GLU A 69 6.56 -0.60 9.32
CA GLU A 69 7.71 -0.18 8.53
C GLU A 69 7.99 -1.20 7.42
N GLY A 70 8.77 -0.77 6.43
CA GLY A 70 9.29 -1.62 5.36
C GLY A 70 10.78 -1.38 5.23
N ASN A 71 11.59 -2.43 5.43
CA ASN A 71 13.04 -2.37 5.41
C ASN A 71 13.60 -3.41 4.45
N ARG A 72 14.80 -3.17 3.92
CA ARG A 72 15.56 -4.22 3.23
C ARG A 72 16.24 -5.09 4.28
N ALA A 73 16.01 -6.39 4.21
CA ALA A 73 16.54 -7.36 5.16
C ALA A 73 17.11 -8.58 4.42
N GLN A 74 17.83 -9.42 5.16
CA GLN A 74 18.40 -10.65 4.63
C GLN A 74 17.99 -11.81 5.52
N ARG A 75 17.31 -12.81 4.96
CA ARG A 75 16.92 -14.04 5.65
C ARG A 75 17.69 -15.22 5.09
N HIS A 76 18.38 -15.97 5.96
CA HIS A 76 19.15 -17.16 5.58
C HIS A 76 20.13 -16.92 4.42
N GLY A 77 20.81 -15.77 4.40
CA GLY A 77 21.73 -15.41 3.33
C GLY A 77 21.07 -14.82 2.08
N ARG A 78 19.73 -14.84 1.96
CA ARG A 78 18.99 -14.31 0.80
C ARG A 78 18.48 -12.88 1.08
N PRO A 79 18.84 -11.88 0.26
CA PRO A 79 18.32 -10.52 0.42
C PRO A 79 16.84 -10.45 0.04
N GLY A 80 16.13 -9.47 0.59
CA GLY A 80 14.70 -9.27 0.35
C GLY A 80 14.13 -8.01 1.00
N GLY A 81 12.84 -7.78 0.80
CA GLY A 81 12.08 -6.75 1.48
C GLY A 81 11.35 -7.33 2.69
N GLU A 82 11.55 -6.77 3.88
CA GLU A 82 10.78 -7.06 5.08
C GLU A 82 9.73 -5.97 5.30
N PHE A 83 8.47 -6.35 5.30
CA PHE A 83 7.35 -5.48 5.60
C PHE A 83 6.74 -5.91 6.93
N THR A 84 6.81 -5.03 7.93
CA THR A 84 6.23 -5.29 9.25
C THR A 84 4.87 -4.62 9.34
N TYR A 85 3.86 -5.43 9.66
CA TYR A 85 2.51 -4.98 9.97
C TYR A 85 2.22 -5.27 11.42
N VAL A 86 1.51 -4.39 12.11
CA VAL A 86 0.95 -4.73 13.42
C VAL A 86 -0.49 -5.12 13.21
N VAL A 87 -0.84 -6.31 13.66
CA VAL A 87 -2.17 -6.90 13.48
C VAL A 87 -2.80 -7.16 14.85
N SER A 88 -4.12 -6.97 14.93
CA SER A 88 -4.95 -7.37 16.05
C SER A 88 -6.23 -8.06 15.56
N ALA A 89 -6.48 -9.28 16.02
CA ALA A 89 -7.70 -10.02 15.72
C ALA A 89 -8.85 -9.71 16.70
N ASN A 90 -8.53 -9.48 17.98
CA ASN A 90 -9.50 -9.30 19.07
C ASN A 90 -9.56 -7.86 19.63
N ARG A 91 -8.86 -6.91 18.97
CA ARG A 91 -8.68 -5.50 19.38
C ARG A 91 -8.02 -5.29 20.75
N ARG A 92 -7.62 -6.36 21.45
CA ARG A 92 -6.95 -6.33 22.75
C ARG A 92 -5.47 -6.62 22.61
N THR A 93 -5.13 -7.55 21.73
CA THR A 93 -3.77 -8.02 21.51
C THR A 93 -3.33 -7.58 20.13
N ALA A 94 -2.36 -6.68 20.07
CA ALA A 94 -1.69 -6.29 18.84
C ALA A 94 -0.29 -6.91 18.83
N PHE A 95 0.09 -7.54 17.73
CA PHE A 95 1.40 -8.16 17.58
C PHE A 95 2.00 -7.83 16.22
N PRO A 96 3.34 -7.75 16.13
CA PRO A 96 4.02 -7.59 14.86
C PRO A 96 3.90 -8.87 14.03
N PHE A 97 3.57 -8.70 12.76
CA PHE A 97 3.49 -9.73 11.74
C PHE A 97 4.40 -9.33 10.60
N LYS A 98 5.40 -10.17 10.32
CA LYS A 98 6.46 -9.86 9.35
C LYS A 98 6.19 -10.58 8.04
N ILE A 99 6.40 -9.86 6.94
CA ILE A 99 6.27 -10.41 5.59
C ILE A 99 7.60 -10.20 4.89
N PHE A 100 8.24 -11.30 4.50
CA PHE A 100 9.53 -11.25 3.83
C PHE A 100 9.38 -11.63 2.37
N VAL A 101 9.70 -10.70 1.48
CA VAL A 101 9.66 -10.86 0.03
C VAL A 101 11.08 -11.15 -0.47
N MET A 102 11.30 -12.36 -0.98
CA MET A 102 12.63 -12.78 -1.43
C MET A 102 13.04 -12.05 -2.71
N GLN A 103 14.20 -11.39 -2.70
CA GLN A 103 14.70 -10.67 -3.88
C GLN A 103 14.96 -11.61 -5.07
N SER A 104 15.40 -12.85 -4.79
CA SER A 104 15.66 -13.86 -5.82
C SER A 104 14.42 -14.17 -6.66
N VAL A 105 13.24 -14.14 -6.02
CA VAL A 105 11.96 -14.47 -6.65
C VAL A 105 11.48 -13.27 -7.49
N LEU A 106 11.68 -12.06 -6.99
CA LEU A 106 11.42 -10.83 -7.76
C LEU A 106 12.33 -10.77 -9.01
N ASP A 107 13.59 -11.17 -8.89
CA ASP A 107 14.54 -11.22 -10.02
C ASP A 107 14.19 -12.31 -11.04
N ALA A 108 13.78 -13.50 -10.57
CA ALA A 108 13.30 -14.57 -11.43
C ALA A 108 12.05 -14.14 -12.23
N TRP A 109 11.08 -13.51 -11.56
CA TRP A 109 9.90 -12.96 -12.22
C TRP A 109 10.27 -11.85 -13.21
N ALA A 110 11.21 -10.97 -12.85
CA ALA A 110 11.66 -9.87 -13.70
C ALA A 110 12.32 -10.36 -14.99
N LYS A 111 13.11 -11.43 -14.91
CA LYS A 111 13.72 -12.08 -16.08
C LYS A 111 12.67 -12.69 -17.01
N GLN A 112 11.61 -13.28 -16.46
CA GLN A 112 10.53 -13.89 -17.24
C GLN A 112 9.64 -12.85 -17.92
N ASN A 113 9.34 -11.74 -17.23
CA ASN A 113 8.41 -10.71 -17.71
C ASN A 113 9.10 -9.53 -18.41
N GLY A 114 10.44 -9.51 -18.42
CA GLY A 114 11.25 -8.47 -19.05
C GLY A 114 11.25 -7.12 -18.31
N ARG A 115 10.69 -7.05 -17.10
CA ARG A 115 10.70 -5.83 -16.26
C ARG A 115 10.79 -6.17 -14.76
N PRO A 116 11.55 -5.42 -13.96
CA PRO A 116 11.54 -5.57 -12.51
C PRO A 116 10.25 -5.03 -11.89
N LEU A 117 9.87 -5.58 -10.73
CA LEU A 117 8.80 -5.02 -9.91
C LEU A 117 9.25 -3.73 -9.23
N THR A 118 8.37 -2.76 -9.21
CA THR A 118 8.56 -1.49 -8.50
C THR A 118 8.34 -1.66 -7.00
N SER A 119 8.85 -0.73 -6.19
CA SER A 119 8.62 -0.73 -4.74
C SER A 119 7.13 -0.75 -4.35
N SER A 120 6.28 -0.12 -5.17
CA SER A 120 4.82 -0.11 -4.98
C SER A 120 4.20 -1.49 -5.26
N GLU A 121 4.65 -2.18 -6.31
CA GLU A 121 4.21 -3.54 -6.63
C GLU A 121 4.72 -4.53 -5.58
N GLU A 122 5.97 -4.40 -5.11
CA GLU A 122 6.52 -5.21 -4.03
C GLU A 122 5.70 -5.05 -2.74
N TYR A 123 5.34 -3.81 -2.38
CA TYR A 123 4.44 -3.53 -1.27
C TYR A 123 3.05 -4.13 -1.48
N ALA A 124 2.51 -4.07 -2.71
CA ALA A 124 1.23 -4.64 -3.04
C ALA A 124 1.24 -6.16 -2.87
N VAL A 125 2.27 -6.85 -3.36
CA VAL A 125 2.46 -8.30 -3.17
C VAL A 125 2.55 -8.66 -1.68
N ALA A 126 3.35 -7.91 -0.90
CA ALA A 126 3.44 -8.13 0.54
C ALA A 126 2.07 -7.97 1.23
N LYS A 127 1.31 -6.96 0.83
CA LYS A 127 -0.04 -6.72 1.36
C LYS A 127 -1.04 -7.80 0.93
N MET A 128 -0.96 -8.32 -0.30
CA MET A 128 -1.79 -9.44 -0.75
C MET A 128 -1.46 -10.71 0.05
N ARG A 129 -0.17 -10.95 0.34
CA ARG A 129 0.25 -12.07 1.20
C ARG A 129 -0.31 -11.95 2.61
N LEU A 130 -0.41 -10.74 3.15
CA LEU A 130 -1.05 -10.47 4.45
C LEU A 130 -2.53 -10.88 4.44
N PHE A 131 -3.28 -10.50 3.41
CA PHE A 131 -4.70 -10.82 3.29
C PHE A 131 -4.92 -12.32 3.18
N ARG A 132 -4.13 -13.00 2.34
CA ARG A 132 -4.14 -14.46 2.27
C ARG A 132 -3.86 -15.11 3.62
N ALA A 133 -2.92 -14.58 4.41
CA ALA A 133 -2.66 -15.09 5.75
C ALA A 133 -3.83 -14.87 6.72
N PHE A 134 -4.59 -13.78 6.56
CA PHE A 134 -5.84 -13.56 7.30
C PHE A 134 -6.90 -14.59 6.92
N ASP A 135 -7.10 -14.82 5.62
CA ASP A 135 -8.07 -15.79 5.10
C ASP A 135 -7.73 -17.23 5.50
N GLU A 136 -6.44 -17.57 5.55
CA GLU A 136 -5.94 -18.87 6.03
C GLU A 136 -6.08 -19.06 7.56
N GLY A 137 -6.53 -18.04 8.31
CA GLY A 137 -6.55 -18.07 9.78
C GLY A 137 -5.14 -18.20 10.40
N SER A 138 -4.10 -17.92 9.60
CA SER A 138 -2.70 -18.07 10.00
C SER A 138 -2.19 -16.86 10.77
N VAL A 139 -2.96 -15.79 10.92
CA VAL A 139 -2.54 -14.63 11.72
C VAL A 139 -3.07 -14.76 13.14
N GLN A 140 -2.30 -15.44 13.98
CA GLN A 140 -2.58 -15.61 15.40
C GLN A 140 -1.44 -15.05 16.23
N ALA A 141 -1.78 -14.50 17.41
CA ALA A 141 -0.78 -14.02 18.34
C ALA A 141 0.13 -15.20 18.73
N PRO A 142 1.46 -15.04 18.66
CA PRO A 142 2.36 -16.08 19.11
C PRO A 142 2.09 -16.37 20.60
N PRO A 143 2.09 -17.64 21.03
CA PRO A 143 2.05 -17.95 22.46
C PRO A 143 3.28 -17.35 23.14
N GLU A 144 3.13 -16.99 24.42
CA GLU A 144 4.15 -16.32 25.22
C GLU A 144 5.53 -16.98 25.05
N GLY A 145 6.54 -16.19 24.63
CA GLY A 145 7.92 -16.65 24.44
C GLY A 145 8.26 -17.22 23.06
N LYS A 146 7.34 -17.27 22.09
CA LYS A 146 7.66 -17.64 20.69
C LYS A 146 7.93 -16.42 19.81
N GLN A 147 8.73 -16.65 18.76
CA GLN A 147 9.02 -15.61 17.76
C GLN A 147 7.73 -15.16 17.04
N PRO A 148 7.67 -13.88 16.63
CA PRO A 148 6.56 -13.37 15.83
C PRO A 148 6.35 -14.23 14.58
N ARG A 149 5.10 -14.50 14.23
CA ARG A 149 4.80 -15.27 13.02
C ARG A 149 5.20 -14.44 11.80
N GLU A 150 6.00 -15.05 10.94
CA GLU A 150 6.42 -14.47 9.67
C GLU A 150 5.89 -15.31 8.51
N VAL A 151 5.62 -14.65 7.39
CA VAL A 151 5.28 -15.32 6.13
C VAL A 151 6.25 -14.88 5.05
N LEU A 152 6.60 -15.84 4.21
CA LEU A 152 7.52 -15.65 3.09
C LEU A 152 6.69 -15.48 1.81
N VAL A 153 7.19 -14.63 0.92
CA VAL A 153 6.78 -14.61 -0.49
C VAL A 153 7.89 -15.30 -1.28
N ASP A 154 7.53 -16.44 -1.84
CA ASP A 154 8.37 -17.32 -2.64
C ASP A 154 7.76 -17.52 -4.04
N GLU A 155 8.46 -18.22 -4.93
CA GLU A 155 8.04 -18.40 -6.32
C GLU A 155 6.67 -19.06 -6.44
N SER A 156 6.32 -19.96 -5.50
CA SER A 156 5.05 -20.70 -5.52
C SER A 156 3.82 -19.83 -5.23
N ASN A 157 4.00 -18.70 -4.55
CA ASN A 157 2.89 -17.78 -4.23
C ASN A 157 2.99 -16.44 -4.96
N LEU A 158 4.16 -16.04 -5.44
CA LEU A 158 4.33 -14.76 -6.12
C LEU A 158 3.42 -14.66 -7.35
N GLU A 159 3.37 -15.68 -8.21
CA GLU A 159 2.57 -15.64 -9.45
C GLU A 159 1.07 -15.48 -9.17
N GLU A 160 0.54 -16.19 -8.16
CA GLU A 160 -0.86 -16.07 -7.77
C GLU A 160 -1.16 -14.66 -7.23
N LEU A 161 -0.28 -14.12 -6.39
CA LEU A 161 -0.44 -12.78 -5.82
C LEU A 161 -0.36 -11.69 -6.90
N LEU A 162 0.53 -11.85 -7.88
CA LEU A 162 0.64 -10.93 -9.02
C LEU A 162 -0.57 -11.04 -9.97
N GLY A 163 -1.07 -12.25 -10.21
CA GLY A 163 -2.29 -12.47 -10.98
C GLY A 163 -3.51 -11.78 -10.36
N GLN A 164 -3.60 -11.74 -9.02
CA GLN A 164 -4.65 -10.97 -8.32
C GLN A 164 -4.51 -9.46 -8.47
N LEU A 165 -3.29 -8.96 -8.67
CA LEU A 165 -3.02 -7.55 -8.96
C LEU A 165 -3.26 -7.22 -10.45
N GLY A 166 -3.46 -8.23 -11.31
CA GLY A 166 -3.64 -8.06 -12.75
C GLY A 166 -2.33 -7.73 -13.48
N ILE A 167 -1.21 -8.23 -12.96
CA ILE A 167 0.16 -7.94 -13.43
C ILE A 167 0.77 -9.18 -14.08
#